data_AF-A0A4V2E8K8-F1
#
_entry.id   AF-A0A4V2E8K8-F1
#
_cell.length_a   1.000
_cell.length_b   1.000
_cell.length_c   1.000
_cell.angle_alpha   90.00
_cell.angle_beta   90.00
_cell.angle_gamma   90.00
#
_symmetry.space_group_name_H-M   'P 1'
#
loop_
_entity.id
_entity.type
_entity.pdbx_description
1 polymer ?
#
loop_
_entity_poly.entity_id
_entity_poly.type
_entity_poly.pdbx_seq_one_letter_code
_entity_poly.pdbx_strand_id
1 'polypeptide(L)'
;MGIRSFIRLIFGAVPAPPDATRLDGTSEGALARSLSKFSAGKRGWITSAEASTLFSSKGPQYAFGETDRDGRRNIETFAAQHGSVVTFMPVESRVYFQRDPT
;
A
#
# COMPACT_ATOMS: atom_id res chain seq x y z
N MET A 1 23.00 15.80 -13.75
CA MET A 1 23.05 15.40 -12.33
C MET A 1 21.87 16.02 -11.61
N GLY A 2 20.78 15.26 -11.49
CA GLY A 2 19.52 15.73 -10.91
C GLY A 2 19.36 15.26 -9.47
N ILE A 3 19.35 16.21 -8.55
CA ILE A 3 18.67 16.18 -7.25
C ILE A 3 17.43 15.26 -7.28
N ARG A 4 17.36 14.22 -6.43
CA ARG A 4 16.12 13.78 -5.75
C ARG A 4 16.32 12.68 -4.70
N SER A 5 15.94 13.05 -3.48
CA SER A 5 15.48 12.22 -2.35
C SER A 5 16.50 11.44 -1.52
N PHE A 6 17.24 12.19 -0.71
CA PHE A 6 17.50 11.84 0.69
C PHE A 6 16.19 11.91 1.49
N ILE A 7 15.40 10.83 1.58
CA ILE A 7 14.40 10.72 2.65
C ILE A 7 14.95 9.76 3.70
N ARG A 8 15.22 10.42 4.82
CA ARG A 8 15.94 10.03 6.01
C ARG A 8 15.07 9.11 6.87
N LEU A 9 15.70 8.04 7.33
CA LEU A 9 15.26 7.06 8.33
C LEU A 9 14.64 7.74 9.57
N ILE A 10 13.31 7.82 9.69
CA ILE A 10 12.60 8.02 10.97
C ILE A 10 11.29 7.22 10.93
N PHE A 11 11.39 5.90 11.12
CA PHE A 11 10.24 4.99 11.22
C PHE A 11 9.65 5.05 12.64
N GLY A 12 8.97 6.16 12.96
CA GLY A 12 8.03 6.21 14.09
C GLY A 12 6.65 5.78 13.61
N ALA A 13 5.93 4.95 14.37
CA ALA A 13 4.56 4.56 14.03
C ALA A 13 3.66 5.80 14.03
N VAL A 14 3.48 6.41 12.86
CA VAL A 14 2.54 7.52 12.68
C VAL A 14 1.14 6.97 12.95
N PRO A 15 0.34 7.56 13.87
CA PRO A 15 -1.03 7.13 14.09
C PRO A 15 -1.79 7.21 12.75
N ALA A 16 -2.58 6.16 12.45
CA ALA A 16 -3.38 6.17 11.23
C ALA A 16 -4.41 7.31 11.28
N PRO A 17 -4.73 7.94 10.14
CA PRO A 17 -5.88 8.83 10.08
C PRO A 17 -7.12 8.11 10.64
N PRO A 18 -7.99 8.80 11.41
CA PRO A 18 -9.20 8.18 11.96
C PRO A 18 -10.11 7.59 10.87
N ASP A 19 -10.02 8.11 9.65
CA ASP A 19 -10.77 7.67 8.47
C ASP A 19 -10.14 6.47 7.72
N ALA A 20 -9.10 5.83 8.28
CA ALA A 20 -8.41 4.72 7.64
C ALA A 20 -8.40 3.43 8.48
N THR A 21 -8.99 2.36 7.95
CA THR A 21 -9.09 1.05 8.63
C THR A 21 -7.95 0.13 8.21
N ARG A 22 -7.36 -0.61 9.17
CA ARG A 22 -6.38 -1.65 8.85
C ARG A 22 -7.07 -2.81 8.11
N LEU A 23 -6.53 -3.17 6.96
CA LEU A 23 -6.95 -4.33 6.16
C LEU A 23 -6.11 -5.56 6.52
N ASP A 24 -6.59 -6.73 6.15
CA ASP A 24 -5.85 -7.98 6.33
C ASP A 24 -4.80 -8.15 5.22
N GLY A 25 -3.54 -7.88 5.54
CA GLY A 25 -2.39 -7.99 4.63
C GLY A 25 -1.66 -9.33 4.68
N THR A 26 -2.27 -10.38 5.27
CA THR A 26 -1.59 -11.69 5.43
C THR A 26 -1.49 -12.49 4.12
N SER A 27 -2.42 -12.28 3.20
CA SER A 27 -2.48 -12.92 1.88
C SER A 27 -3.28 -12.05 0.91
N GLU A 28 -3.04 -12.17 -0.41
CA GLU A 28 -3.84 -11.46 -1.42
C GLU A 28 -5.34 -11.77 -1.30
N GLY A 29 -5.69 -13.01 -0.97
CA GLY A 29 -7.08 -13.43 -0.77
C GLY A 29 -7.74 -12.79 0.47
N ALA A 30 -7.01 -12.69 1.60
CA ALA A 30 -7.51 -12.01 2.79
C ALA A 30 -7.65 -10.49 2.56
N LEU A 31 -6.72 -9.90 1.81
CA LEU A 31 -6.76 -8.50 1.41
C LEU A 31 -7.96 -8.23 0.50
N ALA A 32 -8.17 -9.05 -0.53
CA ALA A 32 -9.31 -8.95 -1.44
C ALA A 32 -10.65 -9.07 -0.71
N ARG A 33 -10.74 -9.98 0.27
CA ARG A 33 -11.93 -10.15 1.11
C ARG A 33 -12.17 -8.95 2.02
N SER A 34 -11.10 -8.34 2.54
CA SER A 34 -11.18 -7.11 3.33
C SER A 34 -11.64 -5.93 2.48
N LEU A 35 -11.10 -5.77 1.27
CA LEU A 35 -11.49 -4.74 0.31
C LEU A 35 -12.95 -4.87 -0.14
N SER A 36 -13.41 -6.11 -0.34
CA SER A 36 -14.79 -6.38 -0.76
C SER A 36 -15.83 -5.97 0.29
N LYS A 37 -15.49 -6.05 1.58
CA LYS A 37 -16.32 -5.58 2.71
C LYS A 37 -16.24 -4.07 2.93
N PHE A 38 -15.35 -3.39 2.21
CA PHE A 38 -15.08 -1.98 2.41
C PHE A 38 -16.06 -1.13 1.59
N SER A 39 -16.77 -0.24 2.28
CA SER A 39 -17.75 0.67 1.67
C SER A 39 -17.05 1.74 0.82
N ALA A 40 -17.72 2.17 -0.26
CA ALA A 40 -17.23 3.22 -1.15
C ALA A 40 -16.90 4.50 -0.36
N GLY A 41 -15.79 5.16 -0.70
CA GLY A 41 -15.35 6.40 -0.05
C GLY A 41 -14.57 6.22 1.26
N LYS A 42 -14.44 5.01 1.80
CA LYS A 42 -13.51 4.74 2.91
C LYS A 42 -12.12 4.38 2.40
N ARG A 43 -11.10 4.67 3.21
CA ARG A 43 -9.69 4.27 2.95
C ARG A 43 -9.27 3.10 3.85
N GLY A 44 -8.66 2.08 3.27
CA GLY A 44 -8.06 0.96 3.99
C GLY A 44 -6.54 1.02 3.91
N TRP A 45 -5.83 0.39 4.85
CA TRP A 45 -4.36 0.32 4.80
C TRP A 45 -3.80 -1.03 5.23
N ILE A 46 -2.66 -1.40 4.64
CA ILE A 46 -1.76 -2.45 5.12
C ILE A 46 -0.38 -1.83 5.37
N THR A 47 0.47 -2.52 6.11
CA THR A 47 1.87 -2.09 6.30
C THR A 47 2.67 -2.26 5.00
N SER A 48 3.72 -1.46 4.83
CA SER A 48 4.66 -1.62 3.70
C SER A 48 5.35 -2.98 3.71
N ALA A 49 5.51 -3.61 4.88
CA ALA A 49 6.03 -4.97 5.01
C ALA A 49 5.07 -6.02 4.45
N GLU A 50 3.79 -5.98 4.86
CA GLU A 50 2.74 -6.85 4.30
C GLU A 50 2.65 -6.65 2.78
N ALA A 51 2.61 -5.41 2.31
CA ALA A 51 2.57 -5.12 0.87
C ALA A 51 3.78 -5.69 0.13
N SER A 52 4.99 -5.48 0.66
CA SER A 52 6.23 -6.02 0.09
C SER A 52 6.20 -7.54 -0.01
N THR A 53 5.79 -8.24 1.03
CA THR A 53 5.65 -9.71 1.01
C THR A 53 4.65 -10.20 -0.03
N LEU A 54 3.54 -9.49 -0.23
CA LEU A 54 2.50 -9.92 -1.17
C LEU A 54 2.84 -9.61 -2.62
N PHE A 55 3.42 -8.44 -2.91
CA PHE A 55 3.47 -7.92 -4.28
C PHE A 55 4.88 -7.69 -4.80
N SER A 56 5.91 -7.70 -3.96
CA SER A 56 7.29 -7.37 -4.35
C SER A 56 8.28 -8.50 -4.05
N SER A 57 9.24 -8.71 -4.95
CA SER A 57 10.41 -9.56 -4.69
C SER A 57 11.51 -8.83 -3.91
N LYS A 58 11.30 -7.54 -3.58
CA LYS A 58 12.21 -6.72 -2.79
C LYS A 58 11.68 -6.58 -1.38
N GLY A 59 12.59 -6.44 -0.41
CA GLY A 59 12.20 -6.15 0.98
C GLY A 59 11.54 -4.77 1.13
N PRO A 60 10.87 -4.50 2.27
CA PRO A 60 10.01 -3.33 2.47
C PRO A 60 10.70 -1.98 2.28
N GLN A 61 12.02 -1.90 2.46
CA GLN A 61 12.81 -0.69 2.27
C GLN A 61 13.09 -0.33 0.80
N TYR A 62 12.85 -1.28 -0.13
CA TYR A 62 13.06 -1.10 -1.57
C TYR A 62 11.82 -1.43 -2.41
N ALA A 63 10.80 -2.06 -1.79
CA ALA A 63 9.56 -2.41 -2.44
C ALA A 63 8.84 -1.16 -2.96
N PHE A 64 8.28 -1.27 -4.15
CA PHE A 64 7.53 -0.22 -4.84
C PHE A 64 8.32 1.07 -5.11
N GLY A 65 9.65 1.05 -4.98
CA GLY A 65 10.55 2.12 -5.39
C GLY A 65 10.74 2.16 -6.91
N GLU A 66 11.57 3.08 -7.40
CA GLU A 66 11.87 3.22 -8.84
C GLU A 66 12.44 1.94 -9.48
N THR A 67 13.20 1.17 -8.70
CA THR A 67 13.83 -0.09 -9.12
C THR A 67 12.90 -1.29 -9.06
N ASP A 68 11.72 -1.17 -8.44
CA ASP A 68 10.76 -2.26 -8.24
C ASP A 68 9.49 -2.05 -9.07
N ARG A 69 9.69 -1.95 -10.39
CA ARG A 69 8.60 -1.73 -11.35
C ARG A 69 7.62 -2.89 -11.39
N ASP A 70 8.11 -4.12 -11.24
CA ASP A 70 7.25 -5.31 -11.19
C ASP A 70 6.37 -5.30 -9.93
N GLY A 71 6.96 -5.01 -8.76
CA GLY A 71 6.17 -4.93 -7.54
C GLY A 71 5.10 -3.83 -7.60
N ARG A 72 5.46 -2.67 -8.15
CA ARG A 72 4.50 -1.57 -8.39
C ARG A 72 3.39 -1.98 -9.35
N ARG A 73 3.72 -2.64 -10.47
CA ARG A 73 2.72 -3.13 -11.42
C ARG A 73 1.77 -4.14 -10.79
N ASN A 74 2.29 -5.07 -9.98
CA ASN A 74 1.50 -6.12 -9.34
C ASN A 74 0.45 -5.53 -8.38
N ILE A 75 0.86 -4.64 -7.48
CA ILE A 75 -0.06 -4.03 -6.52
C ILE A 75 -1.06 -3.07 -7.17
N GLU A 76 -0.65 -2.34 -8.21
CA GLU A 76 -1.56 -1.49 -8.99
C GLU A 76 -2.60 -2.33 -9.75
N THR A 77 -2.18 -3.46 -10.34
CA THR A 77 -3.08 -4.41 -11.02
C THR A 77 -4.09 -5.00 -10.04
N PHE A 78 -3.61 -5.46 -8.88
CA PHE A 78 -4.48 -5.99 -7.82
C PHE A 78 -5.50 -4.95 -7.35
N ALA A 79 -5.06 -3.72 -7.09
CA ALA A 79 -5.95 -2.65 -6.67
C ALA A 79 -7.04 -2.36 -7.73
N ALA A 80 -6.65 -2.27 -9.01
CA ALA A 80 -7.57 -2.04 -10.12
C ALA A 80 -8.60 -3.17 -10.29
N GLN A 81 -8.17 -4.44 -10.15
CA GLN A 81 -9.08 -5.61 -10.19
C GLN A 81 -10.16 -5.54 -9.10
N HIS A 82 -9.88 -4.87 -7.98
CA HIS A 82 -10.80 -4.70 -6.86
C HIS A 82 -11.42 -3.30 -6.80
N GLY A 83 -11.40 -2.53 -7.90
CA GLY A 83 -12.02 -1.20 -7.99
C GLY A 83 -11.44 -0.19 -6.99
N SER A 84 -10.15 -0.33 -6.68
CA SER A 84 -9.44 0.49 -5.71
C SER A 84 -8.21 1.14 -6.34
N VAL A 85 -7.85 2.31 -5.82
CA VAL A 85 -6.61 3.02 -6.13
C VAL A 85 -5.64 2.84 -4.98
N VAL A 86 -4.37 2.58 -5.31
CA VAL A 86 -3.30 2.41 -4.33
C VAL A 86 -2.56 3.74 -4.08
N THR A 87 -2.20 4.01 -2.83
CA THR A 87 -1.36 5.17 -2.46
C THR A 87 -0.31 4.74 -1.44
N PHE A 88 0.96 4.98 -1.76
CA PHE A 88 2.09 4.67 -0.89
C PHE A 88 2.39 5.85 0.03
N MET A 89 2.48 5.61 1.34
CA MET A 89 2.89 6.60 2.34
C MET A 89 4.14 6.07 3.07
N PRO A 90 5.35 6.30 2.53
CA PRO A 90 6.59 5.76 3.10
C PRO A 90 6.87 6.24 4.52
N VAL A 91 6.55 7.51 4.83
CA VAL A 91 6.72 8.11 6.17
C VAL A 91 5.89 7.37 7.22
N GLU A 92 4.71 6.88 6.84
CA GLU A 92 3.82 6.12 7.72
C GLU A 92 4.08 4.61 7.68
N SER A 93 4.94 4.13 6.78
CA SER A 93 5.14 2.71 6.50
C SER A 93 3.85 1.98 6.13
N ARG A 94 2.99 2.68 5.39
CA ARG A 94 1.67 2.18 5.00
C ARG A 94 1.44 2.26 3.51
N VAL A 95 0.70 1.29 3.02
CA VAL A 95 0.11 1.29 1.69
C VAL A 95 -1.39 1.34 1.86
N TYR A 96 -1.99 2.35 1.26
CA TYR A 96 -3.41 2.61 1.36
C TYR A 96 -4.14 2.17 0.10
N PHE A 97 -5.34 1.64 0.27
CA PHE A 97 -6.29 1.30 -0.77
C PHE A 97 -7.53 2.16 -0.57
N GLN A 98 -7.92 2.91 -1.60
CA GLN A 98 -9.15 3.69 -1.60
C GLN A 98 -10.05 3.16 -2.69
N ARG A 99 -11.27 2.77 -2.33
CA ARG A 99 -12.26 2.33 -3.31
C ARG A 99 -12.79 3.56 -4.05
N ASP A 100 -12.83 3.48 -5.37
CA ASP A 100 -13.35 4.58 -6.17
C ASP A 100 -14.84 4.81 -5.83
N PRO A 101 -15.27 6.06 -5.57
CA PRO A 101 -16.67 6.37 -5.40
C PRO A 101 -17.34 6.30 -6.78
N THR A 102 -17.80 5.11 -7.16
CA THR A 102 -18.63 4.94 -8.35
C THR A 102 -19.98 5.64 -8.18
#